data_AF-A0A9E4FS91-F1
#
_entry.id   AF-A0A9E4FS91-F1
#
_cell.length_a   1.000
_cell.length_b   1.000
_cell.length_c   1.000
_cell.angle_alpha   90.00
_cell.angle_beta   90.00
_cell.angle_gamma   90.00
#
_symmetry.space_group_name_H-M   'P 1'
#
loop_
_entity.id
_entity.type
_entity.pdbx_description
1 polymer ?
#
loop_
_entity_poly.entity_id
_entity_poly.type
_entity_poly.pdbx_seq_one_letter_code
_entity_poly.pdbx_strand_id
1 'polypeptide(L)'
;MSAPLHASLTPDQHQALLDLRHDPNLRPRVRLRVEALLLSAGGMKVPQLAAHLDCCEATVRTLLHRFAERSLAAVHPQPTGFPPDLARRQRIEEALDRLLGRPRTWTVTTLSGALAEEEDIHLKPRTVRMYLKRMGASWRRTPARGRHRQDPELAPAAGAALAGLKRSPRVASWTSSVSTKPVSAPACPPPTPGPHAVCDRSSPTRTRRAGA
;
A
#
# COMPACT_ATOMS: atom_id res chain seq x y z
N MET A 1 1.84 29.99 -32.54
CA MET A 1 1.01 28.79 -32.32
C MET A 1 1.95 27.63 -32.05
N SER A 2 1.89 27.00 -30.87
CA SER A 2 2.80 25.89 -30.52
C SER A 2 2.34 24.62 -31.23
N ALA A 3 3.28 23.89 -31.85
CA ALA A 3 2.98 22.64 -32.56
C ALA A 3 2.25 21.65 -31.64
N PRO A 4 1.25 20.92 -32.13
CA PRO A 4 0.52 19.98 -31.29
C PRO A 4 1.44 18.81 -30.92
N LEU A 5 1.61 18.60 -29.61
CA LEU A 5 2.35 17.46 -29.07
C LEU A 5 1.47 16.20 -29.22
N HIS A 6 1.88 15.31 -30.12
CA HIS A 6 1.23 14.01 -30.34
C HIS A 6 2.16 12.87 -29.90
N ALA A 7 1.59 11.84 -29.28
CA ALA A 7 2.31 10.60 -29.02
C ALA A 7 2.41 9.77 -30.32
N SER A 8 3.62 9.58 -30.82
CA SER A 8 3.88 8.61 -31.89
C SER A 8 3.96 7.21 -31.28
N LEU A 9 2.95 6.38 -31.52
CA LEU A 9 2.90 4.99 -31.05
C LEU A 9 3.28 4.03 -32.20
N THR A 10 4.15 3.06 -31.91
CA THR A 10 4.27 1.89 -32.81
C THR A 10 3.06 0.96 -32.66
N PRO A 11 2.75 0.12 -33.66
CA PRO A 11 1.65 -0.85 -33.56
C PRO A 11 1.74 -1.72 -32.30
N ASP A 12 2.95 -2.19 -31.97
CA ASP A 12 3.20 -3.00 -30.77
C ASP A 12 2.93 -2.23 -29.47
N GLN A 13 3.34 -0.97 -29.42
CA GLN A 13 3.06 -0.09 -28.26
C GLN A 13 1.57 0.19 -28.12
N HIS A 14 0.89 0.39 -29.24
CA HIS A 14 -0.55 0.62 -29.27
C HIS A 14 -1.29 -0.62 -28.73
N GLN A 15 -0.91 -1.83 -29.17
CA GLN A 15 -1.48 -3.07 -28.65
C GLN A 15 -1.22 -3.24 -27.15
N ALA A 16 0.02 -3.01 -26.69
CA ALA A 16 0.35 -3.10 -25.26
C ALA A 16 -0.49 -2.13 -24.39
N LEU A 17 -0.80 -0.94 -24.90
CA LEU A 17 -1.68 0.01 -24.21
C LEU A 17 -3.14 -0.47 -24.18
N LEU A 18 -3.62 -1.14 -25.24
CA LEU A 18 -4.95 -1.75 -25.24
C LEU A 18 -5.04 -2.89 -24.23
N ASP A 19 -4.03 -3.75 -24.16
CA ASP A 19 -3.98 -4.84 -23.18
C ASP A 19 -4.02 -4.29 -21.75
N LEU A 20 -3.24 -3.23 -21.48
CA LEU A 20 -3.27 -2.53 -20.19
C LEU A 20 -4.65 -1.90 -19.90
N ARG A 21 -5.32 -1.35 -20.91
CA ARG A 21 -6.67 -0.78 -20.75
C ARG A 21 -7.67 -1.85 -20.31
N HIS A 22 -7.53 -3.09 -20.78
CA HIS A 22 -8.42 -4.20 -20.44
C HIS A 22 -8.10 -4.86 -19.09
N ASP A 23 -6.94 -4.61 -18.49
CA ASP A 23 -6.60 -5.15 -17.17
C ASP A 23 -7.52 -4.57 -16.06
N PRO A 24 -8.30 -5.39 -15.35
CA PRO A 24 -9.18 -4.92 -14.27
C PRO A 24 -8.41 -4.43 -13.03
N ASN A 25 -7.18 -4.88 -12.82
CA ASN A 25 -6.38 -4.55 -11.63
C ASN A 25 -5.54 -3.28 -11.80
N LEU A 26 -5.67 -2.59 -12.94
CA LEU A 26 -4.88 -1.40 -13.22
C LEU A 26 -5.26 -0.23 -12.30
N ARG A 27 -4.24 0.38 -11.68
CA ARG A 27 -4.42 1.56 -10.83
C ARG A 27 -5.05 2.73 -11.62
N PRO A 28 -6.00 3.50 -11.04
CA PRO A 28 -6.70 4.58 -11.75
C PRO A 28 -5.78 5.59 -12.43
N ARG A 29 -4.69 5.99 -11.75
CA ARG A 29 -3.70 6.94 -12.30
C ARG A 29 -2.97 6.40 -13.52
N VAL A 30 -2.76 5.08 -13.58
CA VAL A 30 -2.10 4.43 -14.72
C VAL A 30 -3.10 4.31 -15.88
N ARG A 31 -4.35 3.96 -15.59
CA ARG A 31 -5.44 3.93 -16.58
C ARG A 31 -5.63 5.27 -17.28
N LEU A 32 -5.71 6.37 -16.53
CA LEU A 32 -5.83 7.72 -17.09
C LEU A 32 -4.68 8.04 -18.07
N ARG A 33 -3.46 7.61 -17.76
CA ARG A 33 -2.30 7.82 -18.64
C ARG A 33 -2.36 6.98 -19.91
N VAL A 34 -2.82 5.72 -19.79
CA VAL A 34 -3.04 4.84 -20.95
C VAL A 34 -4.07 5.48 -21.89
N GLU A 35 -5.20 5.94 -21.34
CA GLU A 35 -6.25 6.62 -22.10
C GLU A 35 -5.74 7.90 -22.75
N ALA A 36 -4.99 8.73 -22.02
CA ALA A 36 -4.37 9.93 -22.56
C ALA A 36 -3.44 9.65 -23.75
N LEU A 37 -2.65 8.58 -23.70
CA LEU A 37 -1.74 8.20 -24.79
C LEU A 37 -2.49 7.68 -26.01
N LEU A 38 -3.48 6.80 -25.81
CA LEU A 38 -4.32 6.28 -26.90
C LEU A 38 -5.07 7.41 -27.62
N LEU A 39 -5.66 8.33 -26.87
CA LEU A 39 -6.40 9.47 -27.44
C LEU A 39 -5.45 10.49 -28.11
N SER A 40 -4.25 10.70 -27.56
CA SER A 40 -3.23 11.55 -28.18
C SER A 40 -2.76 11.00 -29.52
N ALA A 41 -2.58 9.68 -29.61
CA ALA A 41 -2.25 9.00 -30.86
C ALA A 41 -3.40 9.05 -31.89
N GLY A 42 -4.65 9.09 -31.42
CA GLY A 42 -5.83 9.39 -32.24
C GLY A 42 -5.93 10.85 -32.71
N GLY A 43 -4.92 11.70 -32.44
CA GLY A 43 -4.84 13.08 -32.93
C GLY A 43 -5.52 14.11 -32.03
N MET A 44 -5.99 13.75 -30.83
CA MET A 44 -6.57 14.73 -29.91
C MET A 44 -5.51 15.70 -29.38
N LYS A 45 -5.86 16.99 -29.32
CA LYS A 45 -4.97 18.03 -28.80
C LYS A 45 -4.96 18.01 -27.26
N VAL A 46 -3.84 18.41 -26.66
CA VAL A 46 -3.64 18.52 -25.21
C VAL A 46 -4.83 19.17 -24.45
N PRO A 47 -5.37 20.34 -24.84
CA PRO A 47 -6.51 20.94 -24.12
C PRO A 47 -7.79 20.09 -24.20
N GLN A 48 -8.02 19.40 -25.33
CA GLN A 48 -9.17 18.50 -25.50
C GLN A 48 -9.02 17.25 -24.64
N LEU A 49 -7.81 16.70 -24.56
CA LEU A 49 -7.48 15.57 -23.68
C LEU A 49 -7.68 15.93 -22.21
N ALA A 50 -7.19 17.10 -21.80
CA ALA A 50 -7.31 17.60 -20.44
C ALA A 50 -8.79 17.72 -20.01
N ALA A 51 -9.62 18.29 -20.88
CA ALA A 51 -11.06 18.38 -20.65
C ALA A 51 -11.76 17.01 -20.65
N HIS A 52 -11.39 16.11 -21.58
CA HIS A 52 -11.99 14.78 -21.68
C HIS A 52 -11.68 13.88 -20.48
N LEU A 53 -10.46 13.98 -19.93
CA LEU A 53 -9.98 13.16 -18.82
C LEU A 53 -10.12 13.85 -17.45
N ASP A 54 -10.77 15.02 -17.40
CA ASP A 54 -10.92 15.87 -16.21
C ASP A 54 -9.60 16.07 -15.45
N CYS A 55 -8.55 16.45 -16.18
CA CYS A 55 -7.20 16.63 -15.62
C CYS A 55 -6.52 17.91 -16.13
N CYS A 56 -5.49 18.38 -15.42
CA CYS A 56 -4.79 19.58 -15.84
C CYS A 56 -3.90 19.35 -17.07
N GLU A 57 -3.86 20.30 -18.00
CA GLU A 57 -3.04 20.22 -19.21
C GLU A 57 -1.56 19.95 -18.92
N ALA A 58 -1.03 20.49 -17.81
CA ALA A 58 0.34 20.26 -17.38
C ALA A 58 0.65 18.77 -17.13
N THR A 59 -0.32 18.00 -16.63
CA THR A 59 -0.19 16.56 -16.43
C THR A 59 -0.09 15.83 -17.76
N VAL A 60 -0.94 16.19 -18.72
CA VAL A 60 -0.92 15.62 -20.08
C VAL A 60 0.39 15.95 -20.78
N ARG A 61 0.84 17.22 -20.74
CA ARG A 61 2.14 17.62 -21.32
C ARG A 61 3.29 16.83 -20.71
N THR A 62 3.34 16.73 -19.39
CA THR A 62 4.40 15.99 -18.68
C THR A 62 4.38 14.51 -19.04
N LEU A 63 3.20 13.91 -19.19
CA LEU A 63 3.07 12.53 -19.63
C LEU A 63 3.62 12.34 -21.05
N LEU A 64 3.26 13.21 -22.00
CA LEU A 64 3.73 13.12 -23.38
C LEU A 64 5.25 13.30 -23.49
N HIS A 65 5.83 14.26 -22.75
CA HIS A 65 7.29 14.41 -22.69
C HIS A 65 7.97 13.16 -22.13
N ARG A 66 7.46 12.61 -21.02
CA ARG A 66 8.00 11.37 -20.45
C ARG A 66 7.86 10.19 -21.40
N PHE A 67 6.76 10.13 -22.15
CA PHE A 67 6.54 9.09 -23.14
C PHE A 67 7.54 9.21 -24.30
N ALA A 68 7.85 10.42 -24.77
CA ALA A 68 8.88 10.62 -25.78
C ALA A 68 10.27 10.14 -25.30
N GLU A 69 10.59 10.29 -24.02
CA GLU A 69 11.87 9.84 -23.44
C GLU A 69 11.93 8.33 -23.13
N ARG A 70 10.81 7.73 -22.70
CA ARG A 70 10.79 6.40 -22.06
C ARG A 70 9.78 5.43 -22.65
N SER A 71 9.05 5.82 -23.70
CA SER A 71 7.97 5.03 -24.31
C SER A 71 7.01 4.46 -23.25
N LEU A 72 6.70 3.16 -23.30
CA LEU A 72 5.74 2.50 -22.40
C LEU A 72 6.11 2.59 -20.91
N ALA A 73 7.39 2.74 -20.55
CA ALA A 73 7.78 2.88 -19.14
C ALA A 73 7.24 4.18 -18.51
N ALA A 74 6.86 5.19 -19.31
CA ALA A 74 6.27 6.44 -18.82
C ALA A 74 4.85 6.28 -18.25
N VAL A 75 4.14 5.22 -18.63
CA VAL A 75 2.78 4.90 -18.17
C VAL A 75 2.78 4.69 -16.66
N HIS A 76 3.77 3.97 -16.15
CA HIS A 76 3.89 3.68 -14.73
C HIS A 76 4.52 4.86 -13.98
N PRO A 77 4.02 5.20 -12.77
CA PRO A 77 4.65 6.21 -11.95
C PRO A 77 6.05 5.74 -11.56
N GLN A 78 7.04 6.60 -11.75
CA GLN A 78 8.39 6.33 -11.28
C GLN A 78 8.35 6.21 -9.74
N PRO A 79 8.95 5.17 -9.16
CA PRO A 79 9.05 5.05 -7.72
C PRO A 79 9.78 6.29 -7.18
N THR A 80 9.12 6.99 -6.26
CA THR A 80 9.71 8.13 -5.56
C THR A 80 10.53 7.57 -4.41
N GLY A 81 11.86 7.56 -4.55
CA GLY A 81 12.76 7.07 -3.51
C GLY A 81 14.15 6.71 -4.05
N PHE A 82 15.10 6.58 -3.13
CA PHE A 82 16.40 6.00 -3.45
C PHE A 82 16.21 4.51 -3.83
N PRO A 83 16.91 4.01 -4.86
CA PRO A 83 16.88 2.58 -5.16
C PRO A 83 17.26 1.78 -3.90
N PRO A 84 16.58 0.67 -3.60
CA PRO A 84 16.94 -0.13 -2.45
C PRO A 84 18.39 -0.60 -2.59
N ASP A 85 19.18 -0.46 -1.53
CA ASP A 85 20.55 -0.96 -1.48
C ASP A 85 20.51 -2.50 -1.47
N LEU A 86 20.61 -3.08 -2.66
CA LEU A 86 20.54 -4.52 -2.88
C LEU A 86 21.72 -5.25 -2.22
N ALA A 87 22.91 -4.64 -2.23
CA ALA A 87 24.11 -5.22 -1.64
C ALA A 87 24.01 -5.30 -0.11
N ARG A 88 23.56 -4.22 0.54
CA ARG A 88 23.28 -4.26 1.99
C ARG A 88 22.17 -5.25 2.32
N ARG A 89 21.12 -5.30 1.50
CA ARG A 89 20.03 -6.25 1.70
C ARG A 89 20.52 -7.70 1.62
N GLN A 90 21.29 -8.05 0.61
CA GLN A 90 21.82 -9.40 0.43
C GLN A 90 22.72 -9.80 1.61
N ARG A 91 23.62 -8.91 2.04
CA ARG A 91 24.45 -9.13 3.25
C ARG A 91 23.61 -9.45 4.49
N ILE A 92 22.50 -8.74 4.70
CA ILE A 92 21.60 -8.99 5.83
C ILE A 92 20.89 -10.35 5.68
N GLU A 93 20.39 -10.68 4.49
CA GLU A 93 19.68 -11.95 4.25
C GLU A 93 20.63 -13.16 4.42
N GLU A 94 21.89 -13.07 3.98
CA GLU A 94 22.91 -14.11 4.16
C GLU A 94 23.30 -14.29 5.64
N ALA A 95 23.49 -13.18 6.37
CA ALA A 95 23.78 -13.22 7.81
C ALA A 95 22.62 -13.87 8.59
N LEU A 96 21.37 -13.54 8.23
CA LEU A 96 20.18 -14.16 8.81
C LEU A 96 20.13 -15.67 8.55
N ASP A 97 20.45 -16.11 7.33
CA ASP A 97 20.43 -17.52 6.95
C ASP A 97 21.47 -18.34 7.73
N ARG A 98 22.70 -17.80 7.88
CA ARG A 98 23.75 -18.40 8.72
C ARG A 98 23.31 -18.59 10.18
N LEU A 99 22.64 -17.59 10.76
CA LEU A 99 22.16 -17.66 12.14
C LEU A 99 21.00 -18.65 12.28
N LEU A 100 20.06 -18.65 11.33
CA LEU A 100 18.89 -19.55 11.35
C LEU A 100 19.25 -21.02 11.09
N GLY A 101 20.37 -21.31 10.43
CA GLY A 101 20.88 -22.67 10.23
C GLY A 101 21.36 -23.36 11.50
N ARG A 102 21.54 -22.63 12.61
CA ARG A 102 22.02 -23.21 13.88
C ARG A 102 20.88 -23.95 14.63
N PRO A 103 21.18 -25.07 15.32
CA PRO A 103 20.17 -25.85 16.05
C PRO A 103 19.77 -25.20 17.39
N ARG A 104 19.28 -23.95 17.33
CA ARG A 104 18.84 -23.15 18.48
C ARG A 104 17.48 -22.50 18.18
N THR A 105 16.69 -22.27 19.22
CA THR A 105 15.47 -21.46 19.09
C THR A 105 15.83 -19.98 19.12
N TRP A 106 15.50 -19.25 18.05
CA TRP A 106 15.77 -17.82 17.92
C TRP A 106 14.51 -16.99 18.18
N THR A 107 14.63 -16.04 19.09
CA THR A 107 13.69 -14.91 19.24
C THR A 107 14.17 -13.73 18.41
N VAL A 108 13.26 -12.84 17.98
CA VAL A 108 13.62 -11.68 17.15
C VAL A 108 14.61 -10.75 17.87
N THR A 109 14.49 -10.59 19.19
CA THR A 109 15.40 -9.77 20.02
C THR A 109 16.79 -10.40 20.16
N THR A 110 16.86 -11.71 20.40
CA THR A 110 18.12 -12.44 20.44
C THR A 110 18.81 -12.45 19.08
N LEU A 111 18.03 -12.47 18.00
CA LEU A 111 18.55 -12.46 16.65
C LEU A 111 19.07 -11.07 16.25
N SER A 112 18.42 -9.98 16.68
CA SER A 112 19.00 -8.64 16.52
C SER A 112 20.28 -8.44 17.31
N GLY A 113 20.41 -9.07 18.49
CA GLY A 113 21.65 -9.06 19.27
C GLY A 113 22.77 -9.80 18.55
N ALA A 114 22.50 -11.03 18.11
CA ALA A 114 23.48 -11.83 17.37
C ALA A 114 23.94 -11.16 16.06
N LEU A 115 23.04 -10.47 15.34
CA LEU A 115 23.42 -9.68 14.16
C LEU A 115 24.35 -8.51 14.49
N ALA A 116 24.16 -7.87 15.65
CA ALA A 116 25.02 -6.77 16.09
C ALA A 116 26.39 -7.27 16.57
N GLU A 117 26.43 -8.41 17.27
CA GLU A 117 27.67 -8.97 17.85
C GLU A 117 28.53 -9.71 16.83
N GLU A 118 27.93 -10.54 15.97
CA GLU A 118 28.69 -11.45 15.09
C GLU A 118 28.96 -10.86 13.69
N GLU A 119 28.07 -9.98 13.20
CA GLU A 119 28.07 -9.52 11.81
C GLU A 119 28.20 -7.98 11.70
N ASP A 120 28.32 -7.27 12.84
CA ASP A 120 28.36 -5.80 12.94
C ASP A 120 27.15 -5.10 12.27
N ILE A 121 26.00 -5.79 12.20
CA ILE A 121 24.77 -5.28 11.58
C ILE A 121 23.77 -4.87 12.66
N HIS A 122 23.74 -3.57 12.98
CA HIS A 122 22.78 -3.02 13.92
C HIS A 122 21.38 -2.86 13.31
N LEU A 123 20.50 -3.84 13.53
CA LEU A 123 19.09 -3.79 13.13
C LEU A 123 18.15 -3.80 14.32
N LYS A 124 17.13 -2.93 14.28
CA LYS A 124 16.02 -2.99 15.25
C LYS A 124 15.24 -4.30 15.07
N PRO A 125 14.67 -4.89 16.13
CA PRO A 125 13.86 -6.12 16.04
C PRO A 125 12.74 -6.06 15.00
N ARG A 126 12.10 -4.89 14.83
CA ARG A 126 11.07 -4.68 13.79
C ARG A 126 11.61 -4.89 12.38
N THR A 127 12.82 -4.41 12.11
CA THR A 127 13.48 -4.52 10.80
C THR A 127 13.88 -5.96 10.52
N VAL A 128 14.43 -6.66 11.52
CA VAL A 128 14.70 -8.10 11.45
C VAL A 128 13.44 -8.87 11.06
N ARG A 129 12.30 -8.59 11.73
CA ARG A 129 11.02 -9.24 11.40
C ARG A 129 10.56 -9.00 9.96
N MET A 130 10.84 -7.82 9.40
CA MET A 130 10.53 -7.51 8.01
C MET A 130 11.37 -8.36 7.04
N TYR A 131 12.67 -8.50 7.31
CA TYR A 131 13.56 -9.35 6.51
C TYR A 131 13.16 -10.83 6.62
N LEU A 132 12.87 -11.33 7.82
CA LEU A 132 12.39 -12.71 8.02
C LEU A 132 11.11 -13.01 7.23
N LYS A 133 10.11 -12.10 7.26
CA LYS A 133 8.89 -12.26 6.48
C LYS A 133 9.16 -12.31 4.98
N ARG A 134 10.08 -11.46 4.50
CA ARG A 134 10.46 -11.37 3.10
C ARG A 134 11.20 -12.62 2.63
N MET A 135 12.03 -13.21 3.48
CA MET A 135 12.69 -14.50 3.25
C MET A 135 11.71 -15.69 3.32
N GLY A 136 10.44 -15.47 3.67
CA GLY A 136 9.46 -16.55 3.85
C GLY A 136 9.68 -17.38 5.13
N ALA A 137 10.51 -16.90 6.07
CA ALA A 137 10.74 -17.59 7.33
C ALA A 137 9.43 -17.61 8.14
N SER A 138 8.90 -18.82 8.35
CA SER A 138 7.73 -19.06 9.17
C SER A 138 8.15 -19.63 10.54
N TRP A 139 7.41 -19.23 11.57
CA TRP A 139 7.59 -19.83 12.89
C TRP A 139 7.19 -21.30 12.83
N ARG A 140 8.15 -22.21 12.97
CA ARG A 140 7.82 -23.62 13.20
C ARG A 140 7.27 -23.73 14.61
N ARG A 141 5.98 -24.07 14.72
CA ARG A 141 5.34 -24.34 16.01
C ARG A 141 6.19 -25.37 16.73
N THR A 142 6.60 -25.07 17.96
CA THR A 142 7.30 -26.04 18.81
C THR A 142 6.46 -27.31 18.79
N PRO A 143 6.99 -28.45 18.30
CA PRO A 143 6.28 -29.71 18.44
C PRO A 143 5.98 -29.90 19.93
N ALA A 144 4.85 -30.51 20.27
CA ALA A 144 4.40 -30.68 21.65
C ALA A 144 5.33 -31.64 22.44
N ARG A 145 6.59 -31.25 22.64
CA ARG A 145 7.62 -31.98 23.38
C ARG A 145 7.49 -31.73 24.89
N GLY A 146 6.24 -31.67 25.38
CA GLY A 146 5.92 -31.49 26.79
C GLY A 146 5.15 -32.68 27.37
N ARG A 147 4.55 -33.54 26.55
CA ARG A 147 3.75 -34.69 27.05
C ARG A 147 4.57 -35.68 27.87
N HIS A 148 5.84 -35.88 27.53
CA HIS A 148 6.74 -36.78 28.25
C HIS A 148 7.34 -36.18 29.54
N ARG A 149 7.17 -34.87 29.76
CA ARG A 149 7.64 -34.14 30.95
C ARG A 149 6.48 -33.75 31.87
N GLN A 150 5.28 -34.24 31.60
CA GLN A 150 4.13 -34.06 32.49
C GLN A 150 4.21 -35.13 33.59
N ASP A 151 4.23 -34.71 34.84
CA ASP A 151 4.15 -35.64 35.97
C ASP A 151 2.79 -36.37 35.91
N PRO A 152 2.78 -37.73 35.92
CA PRO A 152 1.57 -38.51 35.67
C PRO A 152 0.49 -38.29 36.73
N GLU A 153 0.87 -37.89 37.94
CA GLU A 153 -0.05 -37.65 39.07
C GLU A 153 -0.72 -36.27 39.01
N LEU A 154 -0.02 -35.25 38.48
CA LEU A 154 -0.50 -33.86 38.43
C LEU A 154 -1.25 -33.56 37.12
N ALA A 155 -1.00 -34.33 36.06
CA ALA A 155 -1.67 -34.21 34.76
C ALA A 155 -3.22 -34.31 34.82
N PRO A 156 -3.84 -35.26 35.53
CA PRO A 156 -5.30 -35.35 35.61
C PRO A 156 -5.92 -34.17 36.38
N ALA A 157 -5.29 -33.74 37.48
CA ALA A 157 -5.76 -32.59 38.27
C ALA A 157 -5.70 -31.28 37.47
N ALA A 158 -4.59 -31.05 36.75
CA ALA A 158 -4.46 -29.90 35.84
C ALA A 158 -5.46 -29.96 34.67
N GLY A 159 -5.72 -31.16 34.13
CA GLY A 159 -6.74 -31.39 33.09
C GLY A 159 -8.15 -31.03 33.55
N ALA A 160 -8.52 -31.40 34.78
CA ALA A 160 -9.80 -31.06 35.39
C ALA A 160 -9.93 -29.54 35.63
N ALA A 161 -8.88 -28.88 36.11
CA ALA A 161 -8.85 -27.43 36.28
C ALA A 161 -9.00 -26.67 34.94
N LEU A 162 -8.33 -27.14 33.88
CA LEU A 162 -8.46 -26.58 32.54
C LEU A 162 -9.85 -26.83 31.93
N ALA A 163 -10.47 -27.96 32.23
CA ALA A 163 -11.83 -28.26 31.79
C ALA A 163 -12.84 -27.28 32.42
N GLY A 164 -12.67 -26.92 33.69
CA GLY A 164 -13.49 -25.91 34.37
C GLY A 164 -13.28 -24.48 33.83
N LEU A 165 -12.09 -24.18 33.30
CA LEU A 165 -11.75 -22.87 32.73
C LEU A 165 -12.03 -22.75 31.23
N LYS A 166 -12.44 -23.84 30.55
CA LYS A 166 -12.89 -23.74 29.17
C LYS A 166 -14.12 -22.85 29.13
N ARG A 167 -13.92 -21.64 28.60
CA ARG A 167 -14.96 -20.63 28.37
C ARG A 167 -16.21 -21.34 27.82
N SER A 168 -17.31 -21.27 28.57
CA SER A 168 -18.60 -21.81 28.16
C SER A 168 -18.86 -21.42 26.71
N PRO A 169 -19.33 -22.35 25.85
CA PRO A 169 -19.71 -21.97 24.49
C PRO A 169 -20.64 -20.79 24.63
N ARG A 170 -20.31 -19.66 23.97
CA ARG A 170 -21.23 -18.53 23.89
C ARG A 170 -22.55 -19.12 23.41
N VAL A 171 -23.54 -19.16 24.28
CA VAL A 171 -24.90 -19.49 23.89
C VAL A 171 -25.20 -18.49 22.79
N ALA A 172 -25.39 -18.98 21.57
CA ALA A 172 -25.86 -18.17 20.48
C ALA A 172 -27.33 -17.83 20.78
N SER A 173 -27.57 -16.91 21.72
CA SER A 173 -28.84 -16.21 21.83
C SER A 173 -28.86 -15.16 20.72
N TRP A 174 -28.98 -15.64 19.48
CA TRP A 174 -29.34 -14.81 18.35
C TRP A 174 -30.86 -14.68 18.33
N THR A 175 -31.40 -14.00 19.35
CA THR A 175 -32.70 -13.37 19.24
C THR A 175 -32.42 -11.91 18.97
N SER A 176 -32.57 -11.53 17.71
CA SER A 176 -32.58 -10.15 17.24
C SER A 176 -33.66 -9.37 18.00
N SER A 177 -33.29 -8.75 19.12
CA SER A 177 -34.06 -7.66 19.72
C SER A 177 -33.24 -6.41 19.54
N VAL A 178 -33.54 -5.71 18.44
CA VAL A 178 -33.19 -4.31 18.27
C VAL A 178 -33.86 -3.55 19.42
N SER A 179 -33.12 -3.35 20.51
CA SER A 179 -33.52 -2.45 21.58
C SER A 179 -33.06 -1.05 21.21
N THR A 180 -33.77 -0.42 20.28
CA THR A 180 -33.80 1.04 20.23
C THR A 180 -34.84 1.49 21.24
N LYS A 181 -34.39 2.16 22.30
CA LYS A 181 -35.28 3.03 23.07
C LYS A 181 -35.97 3.97 22.07
N PRO A 182 -37.29 4.20 22.12
CA PRO A 182 -37.88 5.29 21.38
C PRO A 182 -37.39 6.59 22.02
N VAL A 183 -36.34 7.19 21.46
CA VAL A 183 -36.11 8.62 21.62
C VAL A 183 -37.18 9.29 20.78
N SER A 184 -38.23 9.76 21.45
CA SER A 184 -39.09 10.80 20.89
C SER A 184 -38.21 12.06 20.76
N ALA A 185 -37.68 12.30 19.56
CA ALA A 185 -37.09 13.57 19.19
C ALA A 185 -38.16 14.39 18.45
N PRO A 186 -38.41 15.65 18.82
CA PRO A 186 -39.34 16.50 18.09
C PRO A 186 -38.81 16.79 16.68
N ALA A 187 -39.72 16.83 15.72
CA ALA A 187 -39.45 17.07 14.31
C ALA A 187 -38.61 18.34 14.09
N CYS A 188 -37.41 18.19 13.53
CA CYS A 188 -36.68 19.32 12.96
C CYS A 188 -37.41 19.81 11.70
N PRO A 189 -37.74 21.11 11.58
CA PRO A 189 -38.24 21.65 10.32
C PRO A 189 -37.11 21.65 9.26
N PRO A 190 -37.46 21.54 7.97
CA PRO A 190 -36.49 21.49 6.89
C PRO A 190 -35.72 22.83 6.76
N PRO A 191 -34.44 22.80 6.34
CA PRO A 191 -33.67 24.01 6.13
C PRO A 191 -34.20 24.79 4.92
N THR A 192 -34.56 26.05 5.13
CA THR A 192 -34.81 27.03 4.06
C THR A 192 -33.52 27.30 3.28
N PRO A 193 -33.55 27.29 1.93
CA PRO A 193 -32.41 27.67 1.12
C PRO A 193 -32.18 29.18 1.18
N GLY A 194 -31.09 29.60 1.82
CA GLY A 194 -30.56 30.96 1.75
C GLY A 194 -29.75 31.18 0.46
N PRO A 195 -29.59 32.43 0.00
CA PRO A 195 -29.11 32.74 -1.34
C PRO A 195 -27.63 32.41 -1.54
N HIS A 196 -27.33 31.94 -2.75
CA HIS A 196 -26.00 31.62 -3.24
C HIS A 196 -25.03 32.80 -3.08
N ALA A 197 -24.04 32.65 -2.19
CA ALA A 197 -22.88 33.52 -2.16
C ALA A 197 -21.98 33.20 -3.37
N VAL A 198 -21.96 34.12 -4.32
CA VAL A 198 -21.03 34.15 -5.46
C VAL A 198 -19.61 34.31 -4.89
N CYS A 199 -18.77 33.28 -5.05
CA CYS A 199 -17.34 33.42 -4.78
C CYS A 199 -16.67 34.18 -5.93
N ASP A 200 -16.55 35.50 -5.77
CA ASP A 200 -15.68 36.34 -6.59
C ASP A 200 -14.21 35.93 -6.37
N ARG A 201 -13.57 35.41 -7.41
CA ARG A 201 -12.18 34.94 -7.40
C ARG A 201 -11.27 36.03 -7.96
N SER A 202 -11.27 37.19 -7.32
CA SER A 202 -10.31 38.26 -7.58
C SER A 202 -9.05 38.02 -6.73
N SER A 203 -8.01 37.46 -7.36
CA SER A 203 -6.68 37.31 -6.75
C SER A 203 -5.89 38.62 -6.86
N PRO A 204 -5.33 39.18 -5.78
CA PRO A 204 -4.37 40.27 -5.92
C PRO A 204 -3.00 39.71 -6.32
N THR A 205 -2.48 40.25 -7.41
CA THR A 205 -1.10 40.14 -7.88
C THR A 205 -0.11 40.50 -6.77
N ARG A 206 0.73 39.55 -6.36
CA ARG A 206 1.87 39.82 -5.48
C ARG A 206 3.01 40.40 -6.32
N THR A 207 3.22 41.69 -6.18
CA THR A 207 4.32 42.46 -6.75
C THR A 207 5.67 42.07 -6.14
N ARG A 208 6.64 42.05 -7.05
CA ARG A 208 8.10 41.92 -6.96
C ARG A 208 8.70 42.83 -5.87
N ARG A 209 9.67 42.33 -5.10
CA ARG A 209 10.62 43.18 -4.36
C ARG A 209 12.04 42.75 -4.70
N ALA A 210 12.79 43.71 -5.24
CA ALA A 210 14.22 43.68 -5.49
C ALA A 210 15.00 44.07 -4.22
N GLY A 211 16.30 43.78 -4.25
CA GLY A 211 17.31 44.22 -3.27
C GLY A 211 17.97 43.01 -2.61
N ALA A 212 19.30 42.89 -2.56
CA ALA A 212 20.41 43.68 -3.08
C ALA A 212 21.60 42.73 -3.25
#